data_AF-A0A0G0M7R4-F1
#
_entry.id   AF-A0A0G0M7R4-F1
#
_cell.length_a   1.000
_cell.length_b   1.000
_cell.length_c   1.000
_cell.angle_alpha   90.00
_cell.angle_beta   90.00
_cell.angle_gamma   90.00
#
_symmetry.space_group_name_H-M   'P 1'
#
loop_
_entity.id
_entity.type
_entity.pdbx_description
1 polymer ?
#
loop_
_entity_poly.entity_id
_entity_poly.type
_entity_poly.pdbx_seq_one_letter_code
_entity_poly.pdbx_strand_id
1 'polypeptide(L)'
;MIVLYYESMDILLIVVAIVIGFILLYILLRFERINQAVSDSIRGQTGDVAKMLQMNTRQLNERLDTASQVIGDLKKNLGEMSEVGKGIRSLQEFLQSPKLRGNIGEQVLADMIGQTFPKKSFHLQYAFRSGMKVDAALETDAGLLCIDSKFPMENFTLMHKGETEEVRNDAKKDFTSDVKKHITDISKKYILPEEGTMDFALMYIPSESVYYEIANNQPLMDISRENRVYPVSPNTLYAHLQVLLLSFQGKELEEQSREVFRLLRAMQKDYEKIDEAIGTLGKHVTNAYNSMSTVATNVSQLGQKLDRTKKISAPEG
;
A
#
# COMPACT_ATOMS: atom_id res chain seq x y z
N MET A 1 -65.41 -49.18 -55.02
CA MET A 1 -64.61 -49.34 -53.77
C MET A 1 -63.18 -48.85 -53.94
N ILE A 2 -62.49 -49.15 -55.06
CA ILE A 2 -61.09 -48.73 -55.32
C ILE A 2 -60.95 -47.21 -55.55
N VAL A 3 -61.89 -46.55 -56.25
CA VAL A 3 -61.83 -45.11 -56.57
C VAL A 3 -61.90 -44.21 -55.32
N LEU A 4 -62.76 -44.55 -54.34
CA LEU A 4 -62.87 -43.81 -53.07
C LEU A 4 -61.61 -43.91 -52.20
N TYR A 5 -60.80 -44.96 -52.38
CA TYR A 5 -59.55 -45.18 -51.66
C TYR A 5 -58.42 -44.28 -52.20
N TYR A 6 -58.40 -44.03 -53.51
CA TYR A 6 -57.43 -43.14 -54.15
C TYR A 6 -57.65 -41.67 -53.77
N GLU A 7 -58.89 -41.18 -53.83
CA GLU A 7 -59.18 -39.79 -53.40
C GLU A 7 -58.85 -39.57 -51.91
N SER A 8 -59.10 -40.57 -51.06
CA SER A 8 -58.77 -40.49 -49.63
C SER A 8 -57.26 -40.47 -49.37
N MET A 9 -56.46 -41.13 -50.22
CA MET A 9 -54.99 -41.16 -50.11
C MET A 9 -54.33 -39.87 -50.61
N ASP A 10 -54.87 -39.24 -51.66
CA ASP A 10 -54.38 -37.96 -52.17
C ASP A 10 -54.62 -36.83 -51.15
N ILE A 11 -55.79 -36.82 -50.51
CA ILE A 11 -56.10 -35.87 -49.43
C ILE A 11 -55.14 -36.08 -48.25
N LEU A 12 -54.85 -37.32 -47.87
CA LEU A 12 -53.92 -37.64 -46.78
C LEU A 12 -52.49 -37.15 -47.09
N LEU A 13 -52.02 -37.33 -48.32
CA LEU A 13 -50.69 -36.88 -48.75
C LEU A 13 -50.56 -35.36 -48.75
N ILE A 14 -51.60 -34.64 -49.19
CA ILE A 14 -51.63 -33.17 -49.17
C ILE A 14 -51.59 -32.65 -47.73
N VAL A 15 -52.36 -33.26 -46.83
CA VAL A 15 -52.39 -32.87 -45.41
C VAL A 15 -51.03 -33.11 -44.74
N VAL A 16 -50.37 -34.25 -45.01
CA VAL A 16 -49.04 -34.54 -44.46
C VAL A 16 -47.98 -33.57 -45.00
N ALA A 17 -48.04 -33.20 -46.28
CA ALA A 17 -47.12 -32.23 -46.88
C ALA A 17 -47.27 -30.82 -46.25
N ILE A 18 -48.50 -30.39 -46.00
CA ILE A 18 -48.79 -29.10 -45.34
C ILE A 18 -48.27 -29.11 -43.90
N VAL A 19 -48.49 -30.19 -43.15
CA VAL A 19 -48.01 -30.32 -41.77
C VAL A 19 -46.48 -30.30 -41.70
N ILE A 20 -45.79 -31.02 -42.59
CA ILE A 20 -44.33 -31.01 -42.67
C ILE A 20 -43.81 -29.63 -43.06
N GLY A 21 -44.48 -28.94 -44.01
CA GLY A 21 -44.15 -27.57 -44.40
C GLY A 21 -44.26 -26.59 -43.23
N PHE A 22 -45.32 -26.69 -42.43
CA PHE A 22 -45.50 -25.87 -41.23
C PHE A 22 -44.46 -26.17 -40.15
N ILE A 23 -44.07 -27.44 -39.96
CA ILE A 23 -43.02 -27.83 -39.00
C ILE A 23 -41.64 -27.31 -39.45
N LEU A 24 -41.30 -27.43 -40.73
CA LEU A 24 -40.05 -26.89 -41.28
C LEU A 24 -39.99 -25.36 -41.19
N LEU A 25 -41.09 -24.69 -41.51
CA LEU A 25 -41.21 -23.24 -41.38
C LEU A 25 -41.08 -22.80 -39.91
N TYR A 26 -41.70 -23.53 -38.98
CA TYR A 26 -41.60 -23.28 -37.55
C TYR A 26 -40.16 -23.43 -37.03
N ILE A 27 -39.44 -24.47 -37.48
CA ILE A 27 -38.04 -24.71 -37.10
C ILE A 27 -37.11 -23.64 -37.67
N LEU A 28 -37.29 -23.25 -38.94
CA LEU A 28 -36.50 -22.18 -39.57
C LEU A 28 -36.70 -20.83 -38.86
N LEU A 29 -37.95 -20.46 -38.57
CA LEU A 29 -38.27 -19.23 -37.86
C LEU A 29 -37.80 -19.22 -36.39
N ARG A 30 -37.66 -20.39 -35.77
CA ARG A 30 -37.05 -20.55 -34.44
C ARG A 30 -35.53 -20.42 -34.49
N PHE A 31 -34.90 -20.94 -35.53
CA PHE A 31 -33.45 -20.95 -35.70
C PHE A 31 -32.88 -19.54 -35.93
N GLU A 32 -33.56 -18.72 -36.74
CA GLU A 32 -33.19 -17.30 -36.91
C GLU A 32 -33.31 -16.51 -35.61
N ARG A 33 -34.38 -16.74 -34.83
CA ARG A 33 -34.57 -16.10 -33.52
C ARG A 33 -33.50 -16.48 -32.50
N ILE A 34 -33.02 -17.73 -32.51
CA ILE A 34 -31.97 -18.19 -31.59
C ILE A 34 -30.62 -17.59 -31.98
N ASN A 35 -30.28 -17.55 -33.28
CA ASN A 35 -29.03 -16.94 -33.74
C ASN A 35 -28.97 -15.44 -33.45
N GLN A 36 -30.08 -14.71 -33.62
CA GLN A 36 -30.15 -13.30 -33.26
C GLN A 36 -30.04 -13.10 -31.75
N ALA A 37 -30.77 -13.87 -30.93
CA ALA A 37 -30.71 -13.76 -29.47
C ALA A 37 -29.32 -14.09 -28.89
N VAL A 38 -28.60 -15.05 -29.49
CA VAL A 38 -27.22 -15.40 -29.09
C VAL A 38 -26.24 -14.31 -29.52
N SER A 39 -26.35 -13.79 -30.75
CA SER A 39 -25.51 -12.69 -31.24
C SER A 39 -25.71 -11.39 -30.43
N ASP A 40 -26.96 -11.09 -30.06
CA ASP A 40 -27.30 -9.91 -29.27
C ASP A 40 -26.86 -10.07 -27.80
N SER A 41 -26.92 -11.28 -27.24
CA SER A 41 -26.39 -11.57 -25.89
C SER A 41 -24.87 -11.46 -25.82
N ILE A 42 -24.15 -11.93 -26.85
CA ILE A 42 -22.68 -11.82 -26.94
C ILE A 42 -22.25 -10.36 -27.11
N ARG A 43 -22.94 -9.58 -27.96
CA ARG A 43 -22.67 -8.15 -28.12
C ARG A 43 -23.00 -7.33 -26.87
N GLY A 44 -24.08 -7.68 -26.17
CA GLY A 44 -24.45 -7.08 -24.88
C GLY A 44 -23.41 -7.31 -23.78
N GLN A 45 -23.00 -8.56 -23.58
CA GLN A 45 -21.98 -8.91 -22.56
C GLN A 45 -20.61 -8.28 -22.85
N THR A 46 -20.21 -8.17 -24.11
CA THR A 46 -18.92 -7.52 -24.47
C THR A 46 -18.96 -6.00 -24.18
N GLY A 47 -20.12 -5.36 -24.36
CA GLY A 47 -20.32 -3.95 -24.03
C GLY A 47 -20.33 -3.68 -22.52
N ASP A 48 -20.88 -4.59 -21.73
CA ASP A 48 -20.91 -4.48 -20.26
C ASP A 48 -19.52 -4.71 -19.64
N VAL A 49 -18.72 -5.62 -20.20
CA VAL A 49 -17.31 -5.81 -19.80
C VAL A 49 -16.48 -4.57 -20.14
N ALA A 50 -16.68 -3.96 -21.31
CA ALA A 50 -15.98 -2.71 -21.67
C ALA A 50 -16.37 -1.54 -20.74
N LYS A 51 -17.66 -1.41 -20.40
CA LYS A 51 -18.13 -0.42 -19.42
C LYS A 51 -17.60 -0.68 -18.01
N MET A 52 -17.53 -1.93 -17.58
CA MET A 52 -16.98 -2.32 -16.28
C MET A 52 -15.48 -2.03 -16.20
N LEU A 53 -14.71 -2.32 -17.26
CA LEU A 53 -13.29 -1.96 -17.34
C LEU A 53 -13.08 -0.44 -17.35
N GLN A 54 -13.94 0.31 -18.04
CA GLN A 54 -13.87 1.77 -18.07
C GLN A 54 -14.25 2.40 -16.71
N MET A 55 -15.24 1.84 -16.01
CA MET A 55 -15.60 2.26 -14.65
C MET A 55 -14.48 1.95 -13.64
N ASN A 56 -13.88 0.75 -13.70
CA ASN A 56 -12.72 0.40 -12.88
C ASN A 56 -11.52 1.32 -13.17
N THR A 57 -11.27 1.63 -14.44
CA THR A 57 -10.18 2.55 -14.82
C THR A 57 -10.42 3.96 -14.30
N ARG A 58 -11.66 4.46 -14.30
CA ARG A 58 -12.00 5.75 -13.68
C ARG A 58 -11.81 5.74 -12.17
N GLN A 59 -12.29 4.69 -11.48
CA GLN A 59 -12.09 4.55 -10.03
C GLN A 59 -10.61 4.44 -9.64
N LEU A 60 -9.78 3.79 -10.47
CA LEU A 60 -8.33 3.74 -10.26
C LEU A 60 -7.69 5.12 -10.42
N ASN A 61 -8.08 5.90 -11.44
CA ASN A 61 -7.58 7.27 -11.61
C ASN A 61 -8.00 8.19 -10.45
N GLU A 62 -9.25 8.12 -9.99
CA GLU A 62 -9.72 8.90 -8.82
C GLU A 62 -8.93 8.54 -7.54
N ARG A 63 -8.59 7.26 -7.35
CA ARG A 63 -7.76 6.82 -6.22
C ARG A 63 -6.30 7.28 -6.35
N LEU A 64 -5.74 7.29 -7.56
CA LEU A 64 -4.39 7.81 -7.83
C LEU A 64 -4.32 9.32 -7.64
N ASP A 65 -5.37 10.07 -8.00
CA ASP A 65 -5.47 11.52 -7.73
C ASP A 65 -5.60 11.80 -6.24
N THR A 66 -6.39 11.01 -5.51
CA THR A 66 -6.51 11.12 -4.05
C THR A 66 -5.16 10.82 -3.37
N ALA A 67 -4.45 9.78 -3.81
CA ALA A 67 -3.10 9.48 -3.31
C ALA A 67 -2.11 10.61 -3.61
N SER A 68 -2.21 11.22 -4.80
CA SER A 68 -1.38 12.37 -5.19
C SER A 68 -1.70 13.62 -4.36
N GLN A 69 -2.96 13.83 -3.98
CA GLN A 69 -3.36 14.89 -3.04
C GLN A 69 -2.82 14.64 -1.63
N VAL A 70 -2.90 13.42 -1.11
CA VAL A 70 -2.31 13.07 0.21
C VAL A 70 -0.80 13.27 0.22
N ILE A 71 -0.10 12.92 -0.86
CA ILE A 71 1.33 13.20 -1.04
C ILE A 71 1.61 14.71 -1.14
N GLY A 72 0.71 15.46 -1.79
CA GLY A 72 0.74 16.92 -1.85
C GLY A 72 0.55 17.58 -0.48
N ASP A 73 -0.35 17.06 0.34
CA ASP A 73 -0.62 17.53 1.70
C ASP A 73 0.52 17.14 2.67
N LEU A 74 1.15 15.97 2.49
CA LEU A 74 2.42 15.63 3.15
C LEU A 74 3.52 16.64 2.82
N LYS A 75 3.60 17.10 1.56
CA LYS A 75 4.53 18.16 1.12
C LYS A 75 4.17 19.54 1.67
N LYS A 76 2.90 19.78 1.99
CA LYS A 76 2.39 21.00 2.62
C LYS A 76 2.67 21.04 4.13
N ASN A 77 2.59 19.90 4.80
CA ASN A 77 3.02 19.71 6.20
C ASN A 77 4.53 19.91 6.39
N LEU A 78 5.34 19.62 5.36
CA LEU A 78 6.75 20.02 5.30
C LEU A 78 6.94 21.56 5.21
N GLY A 79 5.93 22.30 4.73
CA GLY A 79 5.90 23.77 4.69
C GLY A 79 5.47 24.45 6.00
N GLU A 80 4.92 23.70 6.97
CA GLU A 80 4.60 24.18 8.33
C GLU A 80 5.83 24.35 9.24
N MET A 81 7.03 24.26 8.66
CA MET A 81 8.34 24.55 9.25
C MET A 81 8.41 25.93 9.95
N SER A 82 7.50 26.86 9.64
CA SER A 82 7.42 28.20 10.23
C SER A 82 6.65 28.26 11.56
N GLU A 83 5.65 27.40 11.80
CA GLU A 83 4.84 27.42 13.02
C GLU A 83 5.49 26.63 14.17
N VAL A 84 6.08 25.46 13.86
CA VAL A 84 6.84 24.67 14.85
C VAL A 84 8.12 25.42 15.30
N GLY A 85 8.77 26.17 14.40
CA GLY A 85 9.89 27.04 14.74
C GLY A 85 9.55 28.16 15.73
N LYS A 86 8.29 28.63 15.75
CA LYS A 86 7.81 29.62 16.74
C LYS A 86 7.61 28.99 18.12
N GLY A 87 7.11 27.75 18.18
CA GLY A 87 7.02 26.97 19.43
C GLY A 87 8.39 26.71 20.06
N ILE A 88 9.40 26.42 19.24
CA ILE A 88 10.80 26.21 19.68
C ILE A 88 11.45 27.51 20.21
N ARG A 89 11.14 28.68 19.62
CA ARG A 89 11.65 29.98 20.10
C ARG A 89 11.06 30.39 21.45
N SER A 90 9.76 30.14 21.66
CA SER A 90 9.09 30.29 22.97
C SER A 90 9.70 29.38 24.03
N LEU A 91 10.06 28.15 23.66
CA LEU A 91 10.72 27.21 24.55
C LEU A 91 12.14 27.62 24.94
N GLN A 92 12.90 28.22 24.01
CA GLN A 92 14.24 28.79 24.31
C GLN A 92 14.17 29.89 25.37
N GLU A 93 13.15 30.74 25.34
CA GLU A 93 12.94 31.79 26.34
C GLU A 93 12.55 31.19 27.71
N PHE A 94 11.77 30.12 27.72
CA PHE A 94 11.34 29.41 28.94
C PHE A 94 12.50 28.66 29.63
N LEU A 95 13.43 28.11 28.85
CA LEU A 95 14.62 27.38 29.33
C LEU A 95 15.69 28.27 29.98
N GLN A 96 15.59 29.60 29.89
CA GLN A 96 16.51 30.52 30.57
C GLN A 96 16.15 30.76 32.05
N SER A 97 14.98 30.29 32.52
CA SER A 97 14.54 30.50 33.90
C SER A 97 15.23 29.56 34.90
N PRO A 98 15.88 30.07 35.95
CA PRO A 98 16.61 29.26 36.95
C PRO A 98 15.80 28.22 37.73
N LYS A 99 14.46 28.29 37.73
CA LYS A 99 13.59 27.54 38.66
C LYS A 99 13.21 26.12 38.23
N LEU A 100 13.63 25.64 37.05
CA LEU A 100 13.08 24.43 36.44
C LEU A 100 14.13 23.41 35.93
N ARG A 101 15.34 23.46 36.48
CA ARG A 101 16.58 22.84 35.95
C ARG A 101 16.65 21.30 35.87
N GLY A 102 15.68 20.56 36.41
CA GLY A 102 15.74 19.09 36.46
C GLY A 102 15.14 18.40 35.24
N ASN A 103 13.82 18.44 35.13
CA ASN A 103 13.09 17.53 34.23
C ASN A 103 12.55 18.20 32.96
N ILE A 104 12.81 19.49 32.72
CA ILE A 104 12.28 20.15 31.50
C ILE A 104 12.87 19.50 30.24
N GLY A 105 14.16 19.16 30.23
CA GLY A 105 14.78 18.53 29.06
C GLY A 105 14.07 17.22 28.68
N GLU A 106 13.83 16.37 29.66
CA GLU A 106 13.08 15.12 29.50
C GLU A 106 11.62 15.36 29.08
N GLN A 107 10.96 16.36 29.67
CA GLN A 107 9.58 16.69 29.34
C GLN A 107 9.46 17.20 27.89
N VAL A 108 10.36 18.08 27.45
CA VAL A 108 10.39 18.57 26.06
C VAL A 108 10.65 17.42 25.10
N LEU A 109 11.58 16.52 25.43
CA LEU A 109 11.85 15.33 24.64
C LEU A 109 10.60 14.45 24.52
N ALA A 110 9.93 14.19 25.64
CA ALA A 110 8.69 13.41 25.69
C ALA A 110 7.57 14.06 24.87
N ASP A 111 7.39 15.37 24.98
CA ASP A 111 6.38 16.12 24.24
C ASP A 111 6.68 16.12 22.74
N MET A 112 7.96 16.26 22.33
CA MET A 112 8.36 16.23 20.93
C MET A 112 8.13 14.86 20.30
N ILE A 113 8.51 13.78 20.98
CA ILE A 113 8.30 12.42 20.49
C ILE A 113 6.81 12.09 20.47
N GLY A 114 6.07 12.44 21.53
CA GLY A 114 4.64 12.14 21.68
C GLY A 114 3.74 12.88 20.68
N GLN A 115 4.17 14.06 20.20
CA GLN A 115 3.50 14.77 19.11
C GLN A 115 3.83 14.21 17.72
N THR A 116 5.00 13.56 17.57
CA THR A 116 5.48 13.08 16.27
C THR A 116 5.05 11.65 15.97
N PHE A 117 5.07 10.77 16.98
CA PHE A 117 4.87 9.33 16.79
C PHE A 117 3.63 8.80 17.51
N PRO A 118 2.97 7.75 16.97
CA PRO A 118 1.98 7.00 17.71
C PRO A 118 2.57 6.39 19.00
N LYS A 119 1.77 6.30 20.07
CA LYS A 119 2.20 5.75 21.38
C LYS A 119 2.82 4.34 21.34
N LYS A 120 2.56 3.57 20.28
CA LYS A 120 3.11 2.22 20.09
C LYS A 120 4.54 2.21 19.54
N SER A 121 5.01 3.33 19.00
CA SER A 121 6.28 3.42 18.26
C SER A 121 7.44 3.95 19.13
N PHE A 122 7.19 4.26 20.40
CA PHE A 122 8.20 4.74 21.32
C PHE A 122 7.86 4.37 22.76
N HIS A 123 8.88 4.37 23.61
CA HIS A 123 8.81 4.15 25.04
C HIS A 123 9.49 5.31 25.75
N LEU A 124 8.85 5.86 26.79
CA LEU A 124 9.48 6.83 27.69
C LEU A 124 9.98 6.10 28.93
N GLN A 125 11.13 6.52 29.46
CA GLN A 125 11.74 5.92 30.65
C GLN A 125 11.93 4.40 30.51
N TYR A 126 12.40 3.97 29.34
CA TYR A 126 12.56 2.55 28.99
C TYR A 126 13.66 1.92 29.83
N ALA A 127 13.33 0.83 30.53
CA ALA A 127 14.23 0.14 31.44
C ALA A 127 14.92 -1.06 30.77
N PHE A 128 16.25 -1.09 30.86
CA PHE A 128 17.06 -2.23 30.44
C PHE A 128 17.16 -3.28 31.56
N ARG A 129 17.67 -4.48 31.23
CA ARG A 129 17.87 -5.57 32.22
C ARG A 129 18.76 -5.17 33.39
N SER A 130 19.69 -4.24 33.16
CA SER A 130 20.55 -3.67 34.19
C SER A 130 19.81 -2.81 35.23
N GLY A 131 18.55 -2.45 34.97
CA GLY A 131 17.76 -1.51 35.76
C GLY A 131 17.99 -0.04 35.38
N MET A 132 18.93 0.25 34.48
CA MET A 132 19.14 1.58 33.93
C MET A 132 17.98 1.98 33.02
N LYS A 133 17.61 3.26 33.02
CA LYS A 133 16.50 3.78 32.24
C LYS A 133 16.97 4.87 31.29
N VAL A 134 16.63 4.73 30.01
CA VAL A 134 16.83 5.79 29.01
C VAL A 134 15.57 6.66 28.93
N ASP A 135 15.73 7.96 28.72
CA ASP A 135 14.61 8.91 28.73
C ASP A 135 13.59 8.61 27.65
N ALA A 136 14.05 8.27 26.44
CA ALA A 136 13.21 7.78 25.37
C ALA A 136 13.90 6.68 24.55
N ALA A 137 13.10 5.72 24.07
CA ALA A 137 13.51 4.71 23.10
C ALA A 137 12.49 4.66 21.96
N LEU A 138 12.92 4.87 20.71
CA LEU A 138 12.05 4.72 19.54
C LEU A 138 12.23 3.34 18.90
N GLU A 139 11.13 2.68 18.56
CA GLU A 139 11.16 1.37 17.90
C GLU A 139 11.43 1.52 16.41
N THR A 140 12.61 1.14 15.92
CA THR A 140 12.88 1.14 14.47
C THR A 140 13.06 -0.28 13.96
N ASP A 141 13.06 -0.47 12.64
CA ASP A 141 13.35 -1.77 12.03
C ASP A 141 14.77 -2.28 12.33
N ALA A 142 15.69 -1.37 12.63
CA ALA A 142 17.08 -1.68 12.98
C ALA A 142 17.29 -1.89 14.48
N GLY A 143 16.25 -1.73 15.31
CA GLY A 143 16.31 -1.83 16.77
C GLY A 143 15.85 -0.56 17.49
N LEU A 144 16.02 -0.54 18.81
CA LEU A 144 15.65 0.59 19.65
C LEU A 144 16.65 1.74 19.52
N LEU A 145 16.20 2.88 18.99
CA LEU A 145 16.97 4.13 19.00
C LEU A 145 16.85 4.78 20.38
N CYS A 146 17.95 4.77 21.13
CA CYS A 146 18.01 5.34 22.48
C CYS A 146 18.30 6.85 22.42
N ILE A 147 17.52 7.64 23.17
CA ILE A 147 17.68 9.09 23.29
C ILE A 147 17.69 9.47 24.76
N ASP A 148 18.80 10.05 25.22
CA ASP A 148 19.00 10.47 26.61
C ASP A 148 19.23 11.99 26.66
N SER A 149 18.52 12.68 27.53
CA SER A 149 18.58 14.13 27.69
C SER A 149 19.67 14.52 28.68
N LYS A 150 20.54 15.46 28.28
CA LYS A 150 21.60 16.01 29.13
C LYS A 150 21.68 17.51 29.01
N PHE A 151 21.81 18.17 30.17
CA PHE A 151 21.77 19.62 30.26
C PHE A 151 22.95 20.19 31.08
N PRO A 152 24.17 20.26 30.52
CA PRO A 152 25.36 20.79 31.20
C PRO A 152 25.36 22.33 31.27
N MET A 153 24.31 22.92 31.86
CA MET A 153 24.06 24.36 31.80
C MET A 153 24.88 25.18 32.81
N GLU A 154 25.28 24.58 33.94
CA GLU A 154 26.01 25.29 35.01
C GLU A 154 27.40 25.73 34.54
N ASN A 155 28.22 24.77 34.09
CA ASN A 155 29.55 25.05 33.55
C ASN A 155 29.49 25.88 32.26
N PHE A 156 28.46 25.68 31.42
CA PHE A 156 28.21 26.52 30.24
C PHE A 156 27.94 27.99 30.62
N THR A 157 27.19 28.23 31.69
CA THR A 157 26.91 29.58 32.18
C THR A 157 28.17 30.23 32.74
N LEU A 158 28.93 29.50 33.56
CA LEU A 158 30.16 29.97 34.19
C LEU A 158 31.25 30.29 33.17
N MET A 159 31.42 29.49 32.12
CA MET A 159 32.44 29.76 31.10
C MET A 159 32.15 31.03 30.27
N HIS A 160 30.90 31.49 30.21
CA HIS A 160 30.51 32.71 29.50
C HIS A 160 30.39 33.93 30.42
N LYS A 161 29.86 33.75 31.63
CA LYS A 161 29.53 34.83 32.57
C LYS A 161 30.47 34.92 33.77
N GLY A 162 31.50 34.07 33.83
CA GLY A 162 32.49 34.07 34.89
C GLY A 162 33.20 35.42 35.00
N GLU A 163 33.39 35.86 36.25
CA GLU A 163 33.91 37.19 36.58
C GLU A 163 35.36 37.38 36.11
N THR A 164 36.17 36.33 36.18
CA THR A 164 37.58 36.34 35.75
C THR A 164 37.83 35.40 34.59
N GLU A 165 38.91 35.65 33.84
CA GLU A 165 39.32 34.78 32.74
C GLU A 165 39.72 33.38 33.21
N GLU A 166 40.33 33.27 34.39
CA GLU A 166 40.68 32.00 35.04
C GLU A 166 39.43 31.15 35.30
N VAL A 167 38.40 31.73 35.94
CA VAL A 167 37.11 31.06 36.20
C VAL A 167 36.46 30.59 34.89
N ARG A 168 36.50 31.42 33.84
CA ARG A 168 35.93 31.03 32.54
C ARG A 168 36.68 29.87 31.91
N ASN A 169 38.02 29.86 32.00
CA ASN A 169 38.87 28.82 31.43
C ASN A 169 38.70 27.48 32.17
N ASP A 170 38.57 27.49 33.49
CA ASP A 170 38.34 26.27 34.26
C ASP A 170 36.94 25.71 34.02
N ALA A 171 35.91 26.57 34.02
CA ALA A 171 34.55 26.16 33.66
C ALA A 171 34.45 25.55 32.25
N LYS A 172 35.28 26.00 31.29
CA LYS A 172 35.35 25.40 29.95
C LYS A 172 35.94 23.99 29.97
N LYS A 173 36.96 23.73 30.80
CA LYS A 173 37.53 22.40 30.98
C LYS A 173 36.52 21.46 31.62
N ASP A 174 35.82 21.94 32.65
CA ASP A 174 34.81 21.18 33.37
C ASP A 174 33.61 20.85 32.47
N PHE A 175 33.12 21.84 31.71
CA PHE A 175 32.09 21.62 30.68
C PHE A 175 32.49 20.52 29.69
N THR A 176 33.73 20.59 29.19
CA THR A 176 34.24 19.60 28.26
C THR A 176 34.33 18.20 28.90
N SER A 177 34.78 18.12 30.15
CA SER A 177 34.87 16.87 30.91
C SER A 177 33.49 16.24 31.15
N ASP A 178 32.51 17.06 31.55
CA ASP A 178 31.14 16.61 31.80
C ASP A 178 30.49 16.05 30.54
N VAL A 179 30.62 16.74 29.41
CA VAL A 179 30.06 16.27 28.13
C VAL A 179 30.70 14.94 27.71
N LYS A 180 32.04 14.79 27.86
CA LYS A 180 32.72 13.52 27.60
C LYS A 180 32.20 12.38 28.48
N LYS A 181 31.99 12.67 29.76
CA LYS A 181 31.43 11.71 30.71
C LYS A 181 30.03 11.28 30.29
N HIS A 182 29.17 12.23 29.91
CA HIS A 182 27.83 11.91 29.44
C HIS A 182 27.83 11.06 28.17
N ILE A 183 28.65 11.38 27.18
CA ILE A 183 28.82 10.56 25.97
C ILE A 183 29.23 9.13 26.32
N THR A 184 30.24 8.98 27.17
CA THR A 184 30.77 7.66 27.57
C THR A 184 29.73 6.86 28.37
N ASP A 185 29.00 7.53 29.26
CA ASP A 185 27.95 6.93 30.07
C ASP A 185 26.78 6.44 29.20
N ILE A 186 26.29 7.27 28.28
CA ILE A 186 25.20 6.93 27.36
C ILE A 186 25.59 5.71 26.52
N SER A 187 26.81 5.72 25.96
CA SER A 187 27.33 4.61 25.17
C SER A 187 27.29 3.29 25.95
N LYS A 188 27.84 3.28 27.17
CA LYS A 188 27.89 2.09 28.02
C LYS A 188 26.53 1.62 28.53
N LYS A 189 25.60 2.54 28.77
CA LYS A 189 24.32 2.24 29.42
C LYS A 189 23.23 1.85 28.43
N TYR A 190 23.28 2.38 27.20
CA TYR A 190 22.14 2.35 26.27
C TYR A 190 22.46 1.86 24.86
N ILE A 191 23.74 1.64 24.52
CA ILE A 191 24.11 0.94 23.28
C ILE A 191 24.35 -0.53 23.63
N LEU A 192 23.26 -1.30 23.64
CA LEU A 192 23.18 -2.70 24.04
C LEU A 192 22.54 -3.54 22.92
N PRO A 193 23.29 -3.89 21.85
CA PRO A 193 22.77 -4.70 20.73
C PRO A 193 22.18 -6.05 21.17
N GLU A 194 22.69 -6.64 22.24
CA GLU A 194 22.17 -7.86 22.86
C GLU A 194 20.80 -7.71 23.53
N GLU A 195 20.39 -6.47 23.83
CA GLU A 195 19.05 -6.09 24.29
C GLU A 195 18.20 -5.46 23.16
N GLY A 196 18.69 -5.49 21.91
CA GLY A 196 17.93 -5.05 20.73
C GLY A 196 18.01 -3.54 20.45
N THR A 197 18.97 -2.83 21.04
CA THR A 197 19.20 -1.42 20.68
C THR A 197 19.89 -1.30 19.33
N MET A 198 19.74 -0.13 18.72
CA MET A 198 20.65 0.28 17.65
C MET A 198 22.08 0.37 18.18
N ASP A 199 23.01 0.42 17.25
CA ASP A 199 24.43 0.42 17.52
C ASP A 199 24.98 1.85 17.76
N PHE A 200 24.08 2.84 17.86
CA PHE A 200 24.36 4.21 18.27
C PHE A 200 23.19 4.77 19.11
N ALA A 201 23.45 5.87 19.81
CA ALA A 201 22.43 6.60 20.58
C ALA A 201 22.48 8.11 20.30
N LEU A 202 21.41 8.82 20.64
CA LEU A 202 21.35 10.28 20.57
C LEU A 202 21.45 10.87 21.97
N MET A 203 22.31 11.89 22.12
CA MET A 203 22.36 12.71 23.32
C MET A 203 21.60 14.02 23.06
N TYR A 204 20.39 14.13 23.58
CA TYR A 204 19.55 15.29 23.40
C TYR A 204 19.98 16.44 24.32
N ILE A 205 20.35 17.58 23.72
CA ILE A 205 20.75 18.81 24.39
C ILE A 205 19.63 19.84 24.24
N PRO A 206 18.84 20.14 25.29
CA PRO A 206 17.66 21.00 25.16
C PRO A 206 17.96 22.45 24.76
N SER A 207 19.18 22.94 24.97
CA SER A 207 19.60 24.29 24.57
C SER A 207 20.40 24.26 23.27
N GLU A 208 19.93 25.01 22.29
CA GLU A 208 20.64 25.20 21.03
C GLU A 208 22.04 25.79 21.24
N SER A 209 22.19 26.77 22.13
CA SER A 209 23.48 27.41 22.41
C SER A 209 24.49 26.44 23.02
N VAL A 210 24.04 25.58 23.93
CA VAL A 210 24.89 24.52 24.52
C VAL A 210 25.27 23.50 23.45
N TYR A 211 24.31 23.09 22.61
CA TYR A 211 24.58 22.19 21.49
C TYR A 211 25.63 22.78 20.54
N TYR A 212 25.53 24.05 20.17
CA TYR A 212 26.51 24.69 19.28
C TYR A 212 27.92 24.69 19.87
N GLU A 213 28.07 24.91 21.17
CA GLU A 213 29.38 24.82 21.82
C GLU A 213 29.96 23.41 21.72
N ILE A 214 29.13 22.39 21.94
CA ILE A 214 29.53 20.99 21.82
C ILE A 214 29.91 20.67 20.37
N ALA A 215 29.06 21.04 19.40
CA ALA A 215 29.23 20.80 17.98
C ALA A 215 30.50 21.44 17.39
N ASN A 216 30.89 22.62 17.89
CA ASN A 216 32.11 23.31 17.47
C ASN A 216 33.38 22.84 18.20
N ASN A 217 33.25 21.95 19.20
CA ASN A 217 34.38 21.40 19.93
C ASN A 217 34.81 20.06 19.30
N GLN A 218 35.82 20.11 18.44
CA GLN A 218 36.30 18.94 17.70
C GLN A 218 36.64 17.73 18.59
N PRO A 219 37.37 17.86 19.71
CA PRO A 219 37.59 16.75 20.65
C PRO A 219 36.31 16.09 21.18
N LEU A 220 35.22 16.85 21.39
CA LEU A 220 33.94 16.28 21.81
C LEU A 220 33.27 15.53 20.67
N MET A 221 33.35 16.05 19.44
CA MET A 221 32.83 15.37 18.25
C MET A 221 33.59 14.08 17.95
N ASP A 222 34.90 14.03 18.16
CA ASP A 222 35.71 12.83 17.97
C ASP A 222 35.31 11.73 18.95
N ILE A 223 35.21 12.06 20.24
CA ILE A 223 34.73 11.13 21.27
C ILE A 223 33.28 10.69 21.02
N SER A 224 32.43 11.59 20.53
CA SER A 224 31.05 11.28 20.12
C SER A 224 31.02 10.20 19.04
N ARG A 225 31.89 10.30 18.02
CA ARG A 225 32.00 9.29 16.95
C ARG A 225 32.56 7.97 17.47
N GLU A 226 33.60 8.01 18.28
CA GLU A 226 34.22 6.81 18.87
C GLU A 226 33.23 6.03 19.74
N ASN A 227 32.43 6.73 20.55
CA ASN A 227 31.44 6.13 21.45
C ASN A 227 30.07 5.93 20.79
N ARG A 228 29.90 6.39 19.54
CA ARG A 228 28.67 6.27 18.75
C ARG A 228 27.47 6.92 19.44
N VAL A 229 27.71 8.06 20.07
CA VAL A 229 26.69 8.88 20.72
C VAL A 229 26.70 10.25 20.06
N TYR A 230 25.61 10.60 19.40
CA TYR A 230 25.54 11.83 18.61
C TYR A 230 24.75 12.91 19.36
N PRO A 231 25.38 14.05 19.71
CA PRO A 231 24.67 15.18 20.28
C PRO A 231 23.65 15.73 19.27
N VAL A 232 22.45 16.06 19.74
CA VAL A 232 21.40 16.68 18.92
C VAL A 232 20.71 17.80 19.70
N SER A 233 20.41 18.90 19.01
CA SER A 233 19.59 20.00 19.55
C SER A 233 18.09 19.73 19.34
N PRO A 234 17.17 20.56 19.84
CA PRO A 234 15.74 20.45 19.52
C PRO A 234 15.48 20.47 18.00
N ASN A 235 16.19 21.32 17.26
CA ASN A 235 16.03 21.42 15.81
C ASN A 235 16.57 20.18 15.09
N THR A 236 17.77 19.73 15.46
CA THR A 236 18.40 18.56 14.83
C THR A 236 17.65 17.28 15.17
N LEU A 237 17.18 17.15 16.42
CA LEU A 237 16.33 16.03 16.83
C LEU A 237 15.04 16.02 16.03
N TYR A 238 14.33 17.14 15.92
CA TYR A 238 13.10 17.23 15.14
C TYR A 238 13.30 16.79 13.68
N ALA A 239 14.41 17.20 13.05
CA ALA A 239 14.75 16.74 11.70
C ALA A 239 14.96 15.22 11.63
N HIS A 240 15.66 14.62 12.60
CA HIS A 240 15.81 13.17 12.68
C HIS A 240 14.48 12.45 12.90
N LEU A 241 13.64 12.97 13.79
CA LEU A 241 12.31 12.40 14.05
C LEU A 241 11.45 12.44 12.79
N GLN A 242 11.53 13.49 11.96
CA GLN A 242 10.80 13.52 10.70
C GLN A 242 11.27 12.48 9.68
N VAL A 243 12.59 12.29 9.56
CA VAL A 243 13.14 11.23 8.68
C VAL A 243 12.67 9.85 9.15
N LEU A 244 12.66 9.62 10.47
CA LEU A 244 12.14 8.38 11.04
C LEU A 244 10.63 8.23 10.76
N LEU A 245 9.82 9.26 10.97
CA LEU A 245 8.38 9.23 10.70
C LEU A 245 8.07 8.87 9.24
N LEU A 246 8.80 9.47 8.30
CA LEU A 246 8.69 9.12 6.87
C LEU A 246 9.05 7.65 6.61
N SER A 247 10.06 7.12 7.30
CA SER A 247 10.41 5.70 7.22
C SER A 247 9.26 4.80 7.70
N PHE A 248 8.61 5.14 8.83
CA PHE A 248 7.46 4.39 9.32
C PHE A 248 6.27 4.41 8.35
N GLN A 249 5.95 5.58 7.81
CA GLN A 249 4.85 5.74 6.85
C GLN A 249 5.15 4.98 5.55
N GLY A 250 6.39 5.01 5.07
CA GLY A 250 6.83 4.25 3.91
C GLY A 250 6.68 2.75 4.11
N LYS A 251 7.00 2.24 5.30
CA LYS A 251 6.82 0.83 5.65
C LYS A 251 5.36 0.42 5.68
N GLU A 252 4.50 1.20 6.33
CA GLU A 252 3.06 0.91 6.38
C GLU A 252 2.45 0.86 4.97
N LEU A 253 2.88 1.78 4.10
CA LEU A 253 2.49 1.78 2.69
C LEU A 253 3.01 0.54 1.93
N GLU A 254 4.23 0.10 2.21
CA GLU A 254 4.81 -1.12 1.60
C GLU A 254 4.01 -2.36 2.00
N GLU A 255 3.67 -2.51 3.28
CA GLU A 255 2.87 -3.63 3.81
C GLU A 255 1.49 -3.67 3.16
N GLN A 256 0.81 -2.52 3.08
CA GLN A 256 -0.48 -2.40 2.40
C GLN A 256 -0.38 -2.73 0.91
N SER A 257 0.65 -2.24 0.22
CA SER A 257 0.87 -2.51 -1.20
C SER A 257 1.11 -3.99 -1.46
N ARG A 258 1.87 -4.67 -0.58
CA ARG A 258 2.13 -6.11 -0.66
C ARG A 258 0.85 -6.92 -0.56
N GLU A 259 -0.07 -6.51 0.31
CA GLU A 259 -1.39 -7.13 0.44
C GLU A 259 -2.24 -6.92 -0.81
N VAL A 260 -2.25 -5.71 -1.38
CA VAL A 260 -2.92 -5.43 -2.66
C VAL A 260 -2.37 -6.32 -3.77
N PHE A 261 -1.05 -6.44 -3.90
CA PHE A 261 -0.44 -7.31 -4.91
C PHE A 261 -0.78 -8.79 -4.70
N ARG A 262 -0.88 -9.25 -3.44
CA ARG A 262 -1.31 -10.63 -3.13
C ARG A 262 -2.73 -10.88 -3.63
N LEU A 263 -3.65 -9.94 -3.40
CA LEU A 263 -5.03 -10.01 -3.87
C LEU A 263 -5.11 -9.99 -5.41
N LEU A 264 -4.34 -9.12 -6.07
CA LEU A 264 -4.29 -9.06 -7.53
C LEU A 264 -3.79 -10.36 -8.16
N ARG A 265 -2.78 -11.03 -7.58
CA ARG A 265 -2.34 -12.35 -8.07
C ARG A 265 -3.40 -13.43 -7.90
N ALA A 266 -4.15 -13.40 -6.79
CA ALA A 266 -5.26 -14.33 -6.60
C ALA A 266 -6.36 -14.11 -7.66
N MET A 267 -6.70 -12.84 -7.93
CA MET A 267 -7.66 -12.47 -8.97
C MET A 267 -7.19 -12.90 -10.37
N GLN A 268 -5.91 -12.73 -10.70
CA GLN A 268 -5.36 -13.19 -11.98
C GLN A 268 -5.54 -14.70 -12.17
N LYS A 269 -5.26 -15.49 -11.12
CA LYS A 269 -5.43 -16.95 -11.17
C LYS A 269 -6.89 -17.35 -11.38
N ASP A 270 -7.82 -16.63 -10.77
CA ASP A 270 -9.25 -16.91 -10.97
C ASP A 270 -9.72 -16.49 -12.37
N TYR A 271 -9.16 -15.40 -12.92
CA TYR A 271 -9.38 -15.01 -14.31
C TYR A 271 -8.89 -16.09 -15.30
N GLU A 272 -7.69 -16.65 -15.10
CA GLU A 272 -7.14 -17.73 -15.94
C GLU A 272 -8.06 -18.96 -15.97
N LYS A 273 -8.64 -19.35 -14.84
CA LYS A 273 -9.62 -20.45 -14.79
C LYS A 273 -10.89 -20.14 -15.57
N ILE A 274 -11.37 -18.90 -15.47
CA ILE A 274 -12.56 -18.45 -16.21
C ILE A 274 -12.27 -18.44 -17.70
N ASP A 275 -11.11 -17.95 -18.12
CA ASP A 275 -10.68 -17.94 -19.52
C ASP A 275 -10.60 -19.37 -20.09
N GLU A 276 -10.03 -20.32 -19.34
CA GLU A 276 -10.01 -21.74 -19.72
C GLU A 276 -11.42 -22.34 -19.85
N ALA A 277 -12.31 -22.01 -18.92
CA ALA A 277 -13.71 -22.45 -18.97
C ALA A 277 -14.45 -21.87 -20.18
N ILE A 278 -14.25 -20.58 -20.49
CA ILE A 278 -14.80 -19.92 -21.68
C ILE A 278 -14.23 -20.55 -22.95
N GLY A 279 -12.93 -20.81 -23.01
CA GLY A 279 -12.29 -21.49 -24.14
C GLY A 279 -12.85 -22.89 -24.37
N THR A 280 -13.12 -23.63 -23.30
CA THR A 280 -13.77 -24.96 -23.36
C THR A 280 -15.22 -24.86 -23.85
N LEU A 281 -15.99 -23.92 -23.32
CA LEU A 281 -17.35 -23.63 -23.78
C LEU A 281 -17.38 -23.26 -25.27
N GLY A 282 -16.46 -22.41 -25.71
CA GLY A 282 -16.32 -22.04 -27.12
C GLY A 282 -16.14 -23.26 -28.02
N LYS A 283 -15.25 -24.19 -27.64
CA LYS A 283 -15.06 -25.47 -28.37
C LYS A 283 -16.34 -26.28 -28.45
N HIS A 284 -17.08 -26.42 -27.35
CA HIS A 284 -18.36 -27.15 -27.34
C HIS A 284 -19.41 -26.51 -28.26
N VAL A 285 -19.52 -25.18 -28.25
CA VAL A 285 -20.43 -24.44 -29.14
C VAL A 285 -20.05 -24.64 -30.61
N THR A 286 -18.77 -24.52 -30.95
CA THR A 286 -18.28 -24.78 -32.33
C THR A 286 -18.56 -26.21 -32.78
N ASN A 287 -18.33 -27.19 -31.92
CA ASN A 287 -18.60 -28.60 -32.23
C ASN A 287 -20.09 -28.87 -32.45
N ALA A 288 -20.96 -28.27 -31.61
CA ALA A 288 -22.41 -28.35 -31.78
C ALA A 288 -22.85 -27.71 -33.11
N TYR A 289 -22.30 -26.55 -33.47
CA TYR A 289 -22.56 -25.88 -34.74
C TYR A 289 -22.16 -26.75 -35.95
N ASN A 290 -20.96 -27.32 -35.94
CA ASN A 290 -20.49 -28.20 -37.01
C ASN A 290 -21.35 -29.46 -37.15
N SER A 291 -21.80 -30.03 -36.03
CA SER A 291 -22.71 -31.17 -36.00
C SER A 291 -24.06 -30.82 -36.60
N MET A 292 -24.62 -29.66 -36.24
CA MET A 292 -25.85 -29.12 -36.79
C MET A 292 -25.76 -28.96 -38.33
N SER A 293 -24.66 -28.40 -38.84
CA SER A 293 -24.40 -28.25 -40.28
C SER A 293 -24.35 -29.61 -41.01
N THR A 294 -23.69 -30.60 -40.40
CA THR A 294 -23.62 -31.97 -40.94
C THR A 294 -25.00 -32.61 -41.02
N VAL A 295 -25.80 -32.49 -39.95
CA VAL A 295 -27.19 -33.00 -39.92
C VAL A 295 -28.04 -32.33 -41.00
N ALA A 296 -27.96 -31.01 -41.14
CA ALA A 296 -28.69 -30.28 -42.17
C ALA A 296 -28.35 -30.76 -43.59
N THR A 297 -27.06 -31.02 -43.86
CA THR A 297 -26.59 -31.56 -45.14
C THR A 297 -27.13 -32.97 -45.39
N ASN A 298 -27.08 -33.85 -44.39
CA ASN A 298 -27.60 -35.21 -44.49
C ASN A 298 -29.12 -35.23 -44.74
N VAL A 299 -29.88 -34.37 -44.05
CA VAL A 299 -31.32 -34.22 -44.28
C VAL A 299 -31.60 -33.75 -45.71
N SER A 300 -30.83 -32.79 -46.22
CA SER A 300 -30.95 -32.33 -47.61
C SER A 300 -30.68 -33.46 -48.62
N GLN A 301 -29.60 -34.22 -48.43
CA GLN A 301 -29.27 -35.36 -49.29
C GLN A 301 -30.31 -36.48 -49.22
N LEU A 302 -30.85 -36.76 -48.03
CA LEU A 302 -31.92 -37.73 -47.86
C LEU A 302 -33.19 -37.31 -48.61
N GLY A 303 -33.55 -36.02 -48.51
CA GLY A 303 -34.63 -35.42 -49.30
C GLY A 303 -34.42 -35.62 -50.80
N GLN A 304 -33.22 -35.32 -51.31
CA GLN A 304 -32.90 -35.53 -52.74
C GLN A 304 -33.01 -37.01 -53.16
N LYS A 305 -32.60 -37.96 -52.30
CA LYS A 305 -32.73 -39.41 -52.57
C LYS A 305 -34.19 -39.86 -52.57
N LEU A 306 -35.00 -39.36 -51.63
CA LEU A 306 -36.44 -39.62 -51.57
C LEU A 306 -37.15 -39.10 -52.83
N ASP A 307 -36.81 -37.90 -53.30
CA ASP A 307 -37.37 -37.32 -54.52
C ASP A 307 -37.01 -38.13 -55.77
N ARG A 308 -35.77 -38.64 -55.86
CA ARG A 308 -35.36 -39.54 -56.95
C ARG A 308 -36.13 -40.85 -56.92
N THR A 309 -36.40 -41.40 -55.74
CA THR A 309 -37.13 -42.67 -55.60
C THR A 309 -38.60 -42.51 -55.98
N LYS A 310 -39.23 -41.39 -55.62
CA LYS A 310 -40.58 -41.04 -56.08
C LYS A 310 -40.70 -40.91 -57.60
N LYS A 311 -39.64 -40.48 -58.29
CA LYS A 311 -39.59 -40.44 -59.76
C LYS A 311 -39.42 -41.81 -60.42
N ILE A 312 -38.93 -42.81 -59.69
CA ILE A 312 -38.74 -44.18 -60.19
C ILE A 312 -40.00 -45.04 -59.93
N SER A 313 -40.78 -44.72 -58.90
CA SER A 313 -42.02 -45.44 -58.55
C SER A 313 -43.26 -45.00 -59.34
N ALA A 314 -43.12 -44.21 -60.40
CA ALA A 314 -44.17 -43.98 -61.39
C ALA A 314 -43.84 -44.81 -62.64
N PRO A 315 -44.39 -46.04 -62.78
CA PRO A 315 -44.30 -46.75 -64.05
C PRO A 315 -45.14 -46.00 -65.09
N GLU A 316 -44.62 -45.92 -66.31
CA GLU A 316 -45.44 -45.64 -67.49
C GLU A 316 -46.55 -46.70 -67.58
N GLY A 317 -47.79 -46.24 -67.57
CA GLY A 317 -49.01 -47.04 -67.66
C GLY A 317 -50.24 -46.15 -67.58
#